data_AF-A0A5J4PYC7-F1
#
_entry.id   AF-A0A5J4PYC7-F1
#
_cell.length_a   1.000
_cell.length_b   1.000
_cell.length_c   1.000
_cell.angle_alpha   90.00
_cell.angle_beta   90.00
_cell.angle_gamma   90.00
#
_symmetry.space_group_name_H-M   'P 1'
#
loop_
_entity.id
_entity.type
_entity.pdbx_description
1 polymer ?
#
loop_
_entity_poly.entity_id
_entity_poly.type
_entity_poly.pdbx_seq_one_letter_code
_entity_poly.pdbx_strand_id
1 'polypeptide(L)'
;MFKTNEEEIDEIHQKYMNKPFHQTQESNVIILCDAADEAKFNVIKNKALQRHDESTSTLTFKVNNNIDPREKPTKPYYRNLANLNQIDKFLDQIYRQQQRSAFKIRADFGTIIETSEYDGNEQKISYKYVLPVDANTERRVPLIIKSQENIESYKHYMRDVIADMQERTQEDTHQ
;
A
#
# COMPACT_ATOMS: atom_id res chain seq x y z
N MET A 1 -9.75 18.33 20.48
CA MET A 1 -10.87 17.67 19.77
C MET A 1 -10.24 16.64 18.85
N PHE A 2 -10.61 15.36 18.95
CA PHE A 2 -10.11 14.34 18.03
C PHE A 2 -10.87 14.46 16.72
N LYS A 3 -10.17 14.46 15.58
CA LYS A 3 -10.80 14.47 14.26
C LYS A 3 -11.56 13.16 14.05
N THR A 4 -12.70 13.24 13.36
CA THR A 4 -13.42 12.07 12.91
C THR A 4 -12.71 11.42 11.73
N ASN A 5 -12.96 10.13 11.48
CA ASN A 5 -12.39 9.44 10.31
C ASN A 5 -12.80 10.10 8.99
N GLU A 6 -14.00 10.68 8.92
CA GLU A 6 -14.50 11.36 7.73
C GLU A 6 -13.72 12.66 7.49
N GLU A 7 -13.51 13.48 8.53
CA GLU A 7 -12.70 14.70 8.43
C GLU A 7 -11.26 14.42 7.99
N GLU A 8 -10.63 13.35 8.50
CA GLU A 8 -9.28 12.98 8.08
C GLU A 8 -9.22 12.48 6.62
N ILE A 9 -10.21 11.69 6.17
CA ILE A 9 -10.29 11.27 4.77
C ILE A 9 -10.42 12.49 3.87
N ASP A 10 -11.31 13.42 4.23
CA ASP A 10 -11.55 14.62 3.44
C ASP A 10 -10.30 15.52 3.39
N GLU A 11 -9.58 15.68 4.51
CA GLU A 11 -8.34 16.46 4.54
C GLU A 11 -7.24 15.87 3.66
N ILE A 12 -7.02 14.55 3.77
CA ILE A 12 -6.04 13.84 2.93
C ILE A 12 -6.47 13.96 1.46
N HIS A 13 -7.76 13.76 1.16
CA HIS A 13 -8.29 13.87 -0.19
C HIS A 13 -8.08 15.27 -0.78
N GLN A 14 -8.40 16.33 -0.04
CA GLN A 14 -8.17 17.70 -0.48
C GLN A 14 -6.69 17.99 -0.77
N LYS A 15 -5.76 17.38 -0.02
CA LYS A 15 -4.32 17.54 -0.25
C LYS A 15 -3.85 16.90 -1.56
N TYR A 16 -4.43 15.75 -1.94
CA TYR A 16 -3.91 14.93 -3.05
C TYR A 16 -4.79 14.90 -4.30
N MET A 17 -6.05 15.37 -4.25
CA MET A 17 -7.03 15.27 -5.36
C MET A 17 -6.55 15.84 -6.70
N ASN A 18 -5.65 16.83 -6.68
CA ASN A 18 -5.11 17.48 -7.89
C ASN A 18 -3.62 17.20 -8.10
N LYS A 19 -2.98 16.39 -7.26
CA LYS A 19 -1.55 16.09 -7.40
C LYS A 19 -1.33 15.03 -8.49
N PRO A 20 -0.35 15.23 -9.39
CA PRO A 20 -0.01 14.21 -10.36
C PRO A 20 0.57 13.00 -9.61
N PHE A 21 -0.07 11.84 -9.81
CA PHE A 21 0.46 10.58 -9.32
C PHE A 21 1.53 10.08 -10.30
N HIS A 22 2.76 9.88 -9.82
CA HIS A 22 3.80 9.32 -10.68
C HIS A 22 3.58 7.82 -10.72
N GLN A 23 3.41 7.30 -11.92
CA GLN A 23 3.29 5.87 -12.10
C GLN A 23 3.98 5.45 -13.39
N THR A 24 5.00 4.60 -13.26
CA THR A 24 5.52 3.83 -14.40
C THR A 24 4.77 2.49 -14.52
N GLN A 25 4.64 2.00 -15.76
CA GLN A 25 3.98 0.73 -16.03
C GLN A 25 4.94 -0.42 -15.76
N GLU A 26 4.82 -1.00 -14.58
CA GLU A 26 5.49 -2.24 -14.19
C GLU A 26 4.45 -3.30 -13.83
N SER A 27 4.73 -4.58 -14.12
CA SER A 27 3.68 -5.61 -14.18
C SER A 27 3.11 -6.05 -12.83
N ASN A 28 3.76 -5.73 -11.71
CA ASN A 28 3.43 -6.29 -10.39
C ASN A 28 3.81 -5.44 -9.17
N VAL A 29 4.33 -4.23 -9.37
CA VAL A 29 4.63 -3.27 -8.30
C VAL A 29 4.20 -1.87 -8.71
N ILE A 30 3.79 -1.04 -7.75
CA ILE A 30 3.54 0.38 -7.98
C ILE A 30 4.85 1.13 -7.77
N ILE A 31 5.35 1.76 -8.82
CA ILE A 31 6.57 2.57 -8.77
C ILE A 31 6.18 4.01 -8.45
N LEU A 32 6.64 4.50 -7.30
CA LEU A 32 6.36 5.85 -6.81
C LEU A 32 7.46 6.86 -7.21
N CYS A 33 8.66 6.37 -7.53
CA CYS A 33 9.81 7.17 -8.00
C CYS A 33 10.69 6.28 -8.88
N ASP A 34 11.40 6.87 -9.84
CA ASP A 34 12.30 6.14 -10.72
C ASP A 34 13.52 5.61 -9.94
N ALA A 35 13.92 4.37 -10.20
CA ALA A 35 15.05 3.75 -9.51
C ALA A 35 16.39 4.27 -10.05
N ALA A 36 17.29 4.72 -9.16
CA ALA A 36 18.62 5.18 -9.55
C ALA A 36 19.52 4.06 -10.12
N ASP A 37 19.34 2.82 -9.67
CA ASP A 37 20.03 1.61 -10.16
C ASP A 37 19.01 0.49 -10.39
N GLU A 38 18.49 0.43 -11.61
CA GLU A 38 17.43 -0.49 -12.03
C GLU A 38 17.82 -1.97 -11.84
N ALA A 39 19.09 -2.31 -12.04
CA ALA A 39 19.58 -3.68 -11.90
C ALA A 39 19.50 -4.15 -10.44
N LYS A 40 19.97 -3.32 -9.49
CA LYS A 40 19.85 -3.64 -8.06
C LYS A 40 18.40 -3.61 -7.59
N PHE A 41 17.61 -2.65 -8.07
CA PHE A 41 16.19 -2.59 -7.78
C PHE A 41 15.49 -3.90 -8.19
N ASN A 42 15.72 -4.37 -9.42
CA ASN A 42 15.10 -5.59 -9.93
C ASN A 42 15.47 -6.85 -9.11
N VAL A 43 16.70 -6.94 -8.60
CA VAL A 43 17.11 -8.03 -7.69
C VAL A 43 16.29 -8.01 -6.40
N ILE A 44 16.10 -6.84 -5.79
CA ILE A 44 15.35 -6.70 -4.53
C ILE A 44 13.84 -6.88 -4.78
N LYS A 45 13.30 -6.32 -5.87
CA LYS A 45 11.93 -6.50 -6.34
C LYS A 45 11.57 -7.99 -6.46
N ASN A 46 12.38 -8.75 -7.18
CA ASN A 46 12.13 -10.18 -7.38
C ASN A 46 12.16 -10.98 -6.06
N LYS A 47 13.06 -10.62 -5.13
CA LYS A 47 13.08 -11.22 -3.78
C LYS A 47 11.82 -10.90 -2.98
N ALA A 48 11.30 -9.67 -3.09
CA ALA A 48 10.07 -9.27 -2.41
C ALA A 48 8.85 -10.01 -2.98
N LEU A 49 8.74 -10.10 -4.32
CA LEU A 49 7.62 -10.76 -5.00
C LEU A 49 7.55 -12.27 -4.71
N GLN A 50 8.70 -12.93 -4.54
CA GLN A 50 8.77 -14.34 -4.15
C GLN A 50 8.16 -14.63 -2.76
N ARG A 51 7.82 -13.61 -1.97
CA ARG A 51 7.17 -13.77 -0.67
C ARG A 51 5.65 -14.02 -0.75
N HIS A 52 5.06 -13.86 -1.93
CA HIS A 52 3.66 -14.11 -2.19
C HIS A 52 3.51 -15.20 -3.26
N ASP A 53 2.83 -16.28 -2.93
CA ASP A 53 2.42 -17.30 -3.89
C ASP A 53 1.06 -16.91 -4.47
N GLU A 54 1.06 -16.44 -5.71
CA GLU A 54 -0.16 -16.00 -6.42
C GLU A 54 -1.15 -17.14 -6.66
N SER A 55 -0.68 -18.39 -6.79
CA SER A 55 -1.55 -19.53 -7.09
C SER A 55 -2.38 -19.94 -5.88
N THR A 56 -1.80 -19.80 -4.67
CA THR A 56 -2.46 -20.14 -3.41
C THR A 56 -2.96 -18.90 -2.66
N SER A 57 -2.61 -17.69 -3.13
CA SER A 57 -2.83 -16.42 -2.42
C SER A 57 -2.31 -16.46 -0.98
N THR A 58 -1.16 -17.12 -0.78
CA THR A 58 -0.52 -17.27 0.54
C THR A 58 0.78 -16.50 0.61
N LEU A 59 1.20 -16.16 1.83
CA LEU A 59 2.47 -15.52 2.10
C LEU A 59 3.44 -16.54 2.69
N THR A 60 4.72 -16.42 2.35
CA THR A 60 5.79 -17.23 2.93
C THR A 60 6.23 -16.73 4.31
N PHE A 61 5.64 -15.64 4.79
CA PHE A 61 5.89 -15.05 6.11
C PHE A 61 4.59 -14.98 6.92
N LYS A 62 4.73 -14.99 8.25
CA LYS A 62 3.59 -14.87 9.14
C LYS A 62 3.13 -13.42 9.22
N VAL A 63 1.82 -13.22 9.09
CA VAL A 63 1.18 -11.95 9.40
C VAL A 63 0.64 -12.03 10.82
N ASN A 64 1.22 -11.25 11.74
CA ASN A 64 0.70 -11.11 13.10
C ASN A 64 -0.58 -10.27 13.04
N ASN A 65 -1.67 -10.92 12.70
CA ASN A 65 -3.00 -10.41 12.84
C ASN A 65 -3.41 -10.55 14.33
N ASN A 66 -2.87 -9.69 15.20
CA ASN A 66 -3.30 -9.57 16.61
C ASN A 66 -4.78 -9.10 16.67
N ILE A 67 -5.68 -9.95 16.23
CA ILE A 67 -7.12 -9.75 16.20
C ILE A 67 -7.62 -10.28 17.54
N ASP A 68 -8.38 -9.47 18.28
CA ASP A 68 -9.06 -9.95 19.49
C ASP A 68 -9.90 -11.18 19.10
N PRO A 69 -9.79 -12.32 19.79
CA PRO A 69 -10.59 -13.51 19.49
C PRO A 69 -12.12 -13.27 19.49
N ARG A 70 -12.58 -12.15 20.07
CA ARG A 70 -13.97 -11.69 20.08
C ARG A 70 -14.37 -10.90 18.83
N GLU A 71 -13.43 -10.42 18.03
CA GLU A 71 -13.70 -9.83 16.73
C GLU A 71 -14.11 -10.91 15.72
N LYS A 72 -15.02 -10.57 14.80
CA LYS A 72 -15.41 -11.48 13.71
C LYS A 72 -14.16 -11.98 12.96
N PRO A 73 -14.18 -13.22 12.43
CA PRO A 73 -13.02 -13.75 11.72
C PRO A 73 -12.61 -12.81 10.58
N THR A 74 -11.38 -12.29 10.66
CA THR A 74 -10.79 -11.50 9.59
C THR A 74 -10.38 -12.44 8.47
N LYS A 75 -10.77 -12.11 7.24
CA LYS A 75 -10.36 -12.84 6.05
C LYS A 75 -9.19 -12.10 5.40
N PRO A 76 -7.99 -12.69 5.37
CA PRO A 76 -6.85 -12.06 4.74
C PRO A 76 -6.95 -12.12 3.21
N TYR A 77 -6.42 -11.09 2.58
CA TYR A 77 -6.34 -10.94 1.13
C TYR A 77 -4.95 -10.45 0.78
N TYR A 78 -4.24 -11.16 -0.11
CA TYR A 78 -2.89 -10.81 -0.52
C TYR A 78 -2.83 -10.71 -2.05
N ARG A 79 -2.16 -9.68 -2.55
CA ARG A 79 -2.03 -9.47 -3.99
C ARG A 79 -0.87 -8.55 -4.33
N ASN A 80 -0.13 -8.91 -5.38
CA ASN A 80 0.79 -8.00 -6.07
C ASN A 80 -0.01 -7.15 -7.05
N LEU A 81 0.17 -5.83 -7.01
CA LEU A 81 -0.60 -4.88 -7.81
C LEU A 81 0.36 -3.94 -8.53
N ALA A 82 0.16 -3.83 -9.83
CA ALA A 82 0.94 -3.01 -10.74
C ALA A 82 0.55 -1.52 -10.70
N ASN A 83 -0.70 -1.21 -10.36
CA ASN A 83 -1.26 0.12 -10.55
C ASN A 83 -2.53 0.39 -9.73
N LEU A 84 -2.89 1.67 -9.65
CA LEU A 84 -4.08 2.12 -8.92
C LEU A 84 -5.37 1.48 -9.45
N ASN A 85 -5.49 1.27 -10.77
CA ASN A 85 -6.68 0.62 -11.34
C ASN A 85 -6.81 -0.86 -10.92
N GLN A 86 -5.70 -1.54 -10.67
CA GLN A 86 -5.72 -2.90 -10.14
C GLN A 86 -6.12 -2.91 -8.65
N ILE A 87 -5.76 -1.88 -7.88
CA ILE A 87 -6.28 -1.70 -6.51
C ILE A 87 -7.80 -1.58 -6.53
N ASP A 88 -8.35 -0.70 -7.37
CA ASP A 88 -9.82 -0.53 -7.48
C ASP A 88 -10.52 -1.84 -7.81
N LYS A 89 -10.04 -2.55 -8.84
CA LYS A 89 -10.59 -3.85 -9.23
C LYS A 89 -10.50 -4.88 -8.12
N PHE A 90 -9.43 -4.86 -7.33
CA PHE A 90 -9.26 -5.77 -6.21
C PHE A 90 -10.22 -5.45 -5.06
N LEU A 91 -10.39 -4.17 -4.75
CA LEU A 91 -11.37 -3.71 -3.76
C LEU A 91 -12.80 -4.04 -4.18
N ASP A 92 -13.14 -3.93 -5.47
CA ASP A 92 -14.42 -4.37 -6.01
C ASP A 92 -14.64 -5.88 -5.85
N GLN A 93 -13.59 -6.68 -6.08
CA GLN A 93 -13.66 -8.13 -5.88
C GLN A 93 -13.91 -8.47 -4.40
N ILE A 94 -13.21 -7.83 -3.48
CA ILE A 94 -13.42 -8.01 -2.03
C ILE A 94 -14.85 -7.60 -1.65
N TYR A 95 -15.32 -6.45 -2.13
CA TYR A 95 -16.68 -5.97 -1.86
C TYR A 95 -17.74 -6.97 -2.32
N ARG A 96 -17.65 -7.47 -3.56
CA ARG A 96 -18.58 -8.49 -4.07
C ARG A 96 -18.56 -9.79 -3.26
N GLN A 97 -17.39 -10.19 -2.76
CA GLN A 97 -17.26 -11.40 -1.94
C GLN A 97 -17.81 -11.22 -0.52
N GLN A 98 -17.76 -10.01 0.04
CA GLN A 98 -18.19 -9.73 1.42
C GLN A 98 -19.55 -9.04 1.53
N GLN A 99 -20.22 -8.68 0.42
CA GLN A 99 -21.45 -7.87 0.37
C GLN A 99 -22.63 -8.40 1.21
N ARG A 100 -22.57 -9.64 1.68
CA ARG A 100 -23.61 -10.23 2.56
C ARG A 100 -23.74 -9.55 3.92
N SER A 101 -22.75 -8.76 4.35
CA SER A 101 -22.77 -8.06 5.64
C SER A 101 -21.91 -6.82 5.59
N ALA A 102 -22.19 -5.84 6.44
CA ALA A 102 -21.28 -4.72 6.65
C ALA A 102 -19.93 -5.24 7.16
N PHE A 103 -18.84 -4.72 6.60
CA PHE A 103 -17.48 -5.13 6.93
C PHE A 103 -16.54 -3.92 6.97
N LYS A 104 -15.30 -4.16 7.39
CA LYS A 104 -14.24 -3.16 7.49
C LYS A 104 -13.03 -3.67 6.72
N ILE A 105 -12.28 -2.79 6.07
CA ILE A 105 -11.04 -3.12 5.38
C ILE A 105 -9.88 -2.46 6.11
N ARG A 106 -8.88 -3.26 6.45
CA ARG A 106 -7.56 -2.81 6.87
C ARG A 106 -6.59 -3.17 5.76
N ALA A 107 -5.82 -2.20 5.28
CA ALA A 107 -4.82 -2.38 4.24
C ALA A 107 -3.42 -2.08 4.81
N ASP A 108 -2.44 -2.86 4.37
CA ASP A 108 -1.02 -2.68 4.68
C ASP A 108 -0.23 -2.85 3.37
N PHE A 109 0.90 -2.14 3.21
CA PHE A 109 1.71 -2.19 2.01
C PHE A 109 3.14 -2.67 2.29
N GLY A 110 3.63 -3.57 1.45
CA GLY A 110 5.06 -3.85 1.37
C GLY A 110 5.73 -2.76 0.55
N THR A 111 6.90 -2.29 0.99
CA THR A 111 7.63 -1.21 0.32
C THR A 111 9.02 -1.67 -0.10
N ILE A 112 9.54 -1.10 -1.19
CA ILE A 112 10.94 -1.17 -1.56
C ILE A 112 11.50 0.23 -1.38
N ILE A 113 12.55 0.35 -0.58
CA ILE A 113 13.14 1.62 -0.19
C ILE A 113 14.53 1.70 -0.81
N GLU A 114 14.79 2.76 -1.57
CA GLU A 114 16.12 3.15 -2.02
C GLU A 114 16.84 3.89 -0.89
N THR A 115 18.14 3.66 -0.73
CA THR A 115 18.99 4.42 0.19
C THR A 115 20.25 4.81 -0.55
N SER A 116 20.51 6.11 -0.55
CA SER A 116 21.71 6.72 -1.11
C SER A 116 22.63 7.14 0.04
N GLU A 117 23.79 6.50 0.15
CA GLU A 117 24.82 6.86 1.13
C GLU A 117 26.01 7.50 0.40
N TYR A 118 26.48 8.65 0.88
CA TYR A 118 27.70 9.28 0.37
C TYR A 118 28.84 9.04 1.36
N ASP A 119 29.89 8.35 0.95
CA ASP A 119 31.01 7.99 1.83
C ASP A 119 32.20 8.97 1.75
N GLY A 120 32.05 10.06 1.01
CA GLY A 120 33.11 11.04 0.75
C GLY A 120 33.72 10.95 -0.65
N ASN A 121 33.67 9.77 -1.29
CA ASN A 121 34.25 9.52 -2.61
C ASN A 121 33.21 9.10 -3.65
N GLU A 122 32.24 8.26 -3.26
CA GLU A 122 31.23 7.73 -4.18
C GLU A 122 29.84 7.72 -3.51
N GLN A 123 28.82 7.95 -4.34
CA GLN A 123 27.43 7.74 -3.95
C GLN A 123 27.09 6.26 -4.10
N LYS A 124 26.79 5.59 -2.99
CA LYS A 124 26.42 4.19 -2.96
C LYS A 124 24.90 4.04 -2.86
N ILE A 125 24.29 3.58 -3.96
CA ILE A 125 22.87 3.22 -4.01
C ILE A 125 22.67 1.78 -3.55
N SER A 126 21.74 1.60 -2.61
CA SER A 126 21.27 0.30 -2.14
C SER A 126 19.74 0.25 -2.04
N TYR A 127 19.18 -0.95 -2.04
CA TYR A 127 17.75 -1.17 -1.90
C TYR A 127 17.46 -2.20 -0.82
N LYS A 128 16.38 -2.00 -0.08
CA LYS A 128 15.81 -3.00 0.84
C LYS A 128 14.30 -3.06 0.65
N TYR A 129 13.69 -4.22 0.90
CA TYR A 129 12.24 -4.31 1.00
C TYR A 129 11.81 -4.48 2.45
N VAL A 130 10.64 -3.91 2.77
CA VAL A 130 9.97 -4.05 4.06
C VAL A 130 8.63 -4.73 3.80
N LEU A 131 8.33 -5.75 4.59
CA LEU A 131 7.07 -6.49 4.48
C LEU A 131 5.92 -5.65 5.08
N PRO A 132 4.67 -5.83 4.61
CA PRO A 132 3.51 -5.08 5.13
C PRO A 132 3.37 -5.12 6.66
N VAL A 133 3.80 -6.22 7.30
CA VAL A 133 3.76 -6.40 8.75
C VAL A 133 4.75 -5.52 9.51
N ASP A 134 5.91 -5.28 8.90
CA ASP A 134 7.05 -4.56 9.47
C ASP A 134 7.03 -3.09 9.03
N ALA A 135 6.33 -2.78 7.93
CA ALA A 135 6.28 -1.45 7.34
C ALA A 135 5.54 -0.44 8.22
N ASN A 136 4.73 -0.91 9.19
CA ASN A 136 3.86 -0.09 10.04
C ASN A 136 3.07 0.97 9.25
N THR A 137 2.78 0.66 7.98
CA THR A 137 1.97 1.50 7.09
C THR A 137 0.59 1.63 7.72
N GLU A 138 0.05 2.85 7.72
CA GLU A 138 -1.12 3.22 8.52
C GLU A 138 -2.24 2.17 8.49
N ARG A 139 -2.39 1.43 9.60
CA ARG A 139 -3.40 0.38 9.81
C ARG A 139 -4.80 0.93 10.04
N ARG A 140 -5.11 2.11 9.49
CA ARG A 140 -6.37 2.78 9.75
C ARG A 140 -7.49 2.02 9.06
N VAL A 141 -8.64 2.00 9.74
CA VAL A 141 -9.87 1.39 9.26
C VAL A 141 -10.92 2.49 9.23
N PRO A 142 -10.86 3.38 8.23
CA PRO A 142 -11.56 4.65 8.30
C PRO A 142 -13.07 4.49 8.11
N LEU A 143 -13.53 3.46 7.39
CA LEU A 143 -14.90 3.32 6.94
C LEU A 143 -15.48 1.92 7.21
N ILE A 144 -16.79 1.87 7.47
CA ILE A 144 -17.59 0.64 7.41
C ILE A 144 -18.16 0.52 6.00
N ILE A 145 -17.84 -0.55 5.31
CA ILE A 145 -18.30 -0.84 3.95
C ILE A 145 -19.63 -1.57 4.03
N LYS A 146 -20.70 -0.91 3.59
CA LYS A 146 -22.08 -1.47 3.51
C LYS A 146 -22.81 -1.13 2.22
N SER A 147 -22.23 -0.28 1.36
CA SER A 147 -22.82 0.18 0.10
C SER A 147 -21.75 0.37 -0.97
N GLN A 148 -22.18 0.56 -2.24
CA GLN A 148 -21.27 0.90 -3.34
C GLN A 148 -20.57 2.25 -3.10
N GLU A 149 -21.30 3.23 -2.58
CA GLU A 149 -20.74 4.53 -2.23
C GLU A 149 -19.57 4.39 -1.24
N ASN A 150 -19.72 3.56 -0.20
CA ASN A 150 -18.66 3.38 0.78
C ASN A 150 -17.39 2.74 0.19
N ILE A 151 -17.52 1.80 -0.76
CA ILE A 151 -16.34 1.21 -1.40
C ILE A 151 -15.67 2.20 -2.37
N GLU A 152 -16.43 3.06 -3.06
CA GLU A 152 -15.85 4.14 -3.87
C GLU A 152 -15.09 5.16 -3.01
N SER A 153 -15.66 5.60 -1.88
CA SER A 153 -14.96 6.47 -0.93
C SER A 153 -13.68 5.82 -0.40
N TYR A 154 -13.72 4.50 -0.12
CA TYR A 154 -12.54 3.78 0.32
C TYR A 154 -11.47 3.69 -0.77
N LYS A 155 -11.84 3.51 -2.05
CA LYS A 155 -10.88 3.56 -3.17
C LYS A 155 -10.20 4.92 -3.28
N HIS A 156 -10.95 6.01 -3.13
CA HIS A 156 -10.37 7.36 -3.11
C HIS A 156 -9.36 7.52 -1.98
N TYR A 157 -9.75 7.16 -0.75
CA TYR A 157 -8.85 7.15 0.40
C TYR A 157 -7.57 6.35 0.13
N MET A 158 -7.68 5.14 -0.44
CA MET A 158 -6.51 4.31 -0.75
C MET A 158 -5.55 4.96 -1.75
N ARG A 159 -6.06 5.70 -2.75
CA ARG A 159 -5.22 6.46 -3.68
C ARG A 159 -4.48 7.58 -2.96
N ASP A 160 -5.18 8.31 -2.10
CA ASP A 160 -4.58 9.45 -1.41
C ASP A 160 -3.52 9.00 -0.39
N VAL A 161 -3.71 7.84 0.26
CA VAL A 161 -2.67 7.21 1.11
C VAL A 161 -1.41 6.87 0.31
N ILE A 162 -1.55 6.34 -0.90
CA ILE A 162 -0.39 6.00 -1.75
C ILE A 162 0.30 7.28 -2.25
N ALA A 163 -0.47 8.32 -2.59
CA ALA A 163 0.06 9.62 -2.95
C ALA A 163 0.84 10.26 -1.78
N ASP A 164 0.35 10.10 -0.55
CA ASP A 164 1.06 10.53 0.66
C ASP A 164 2.39 9.78 0.87
N MET A 165 2.39 8.46 0.63
CA MET A 165 3.61 7.66 0.66
C MET A 165 4.61 8.13 -0.40
N GLN A 166 4.14 8.49 -1.59
CA GLN A 166 4.98 9.03 -2.66
C GLN A 166 5.62 10.37 -2.27
N GLU A 167 4.83 11.32 -1.74
CA GLU A 167 5.34 12.63 -1.31
C GLU A 167 6.41 12.48 -0.22
N ARG A 168 6.18 11.66 0.82
CA ARG A 168 7.19 11.39 1.86
C ARG A 168 8.47 10.78 1.30
N THR A 169 8.35 9.89 0.31
CA THR A 169 9.53 9.29 -0.33
C THR A 169 10.35 10.34 -1.09
N GLN A 170 9.69 11.32 -1.73
CA GLN A 170 10.39 12.41 -2.43
C GLN A 170 11.07 13.38 -1.45
N GLU A 171 10.42 13.71 -0.32
CA GLU A 171 11.00 14.58 0.71
C GLU A 171 12.27 13.98 1.34
N ASP A 172 12.29 12.67 1.60
CA ASP A 172 13.46 11.98 2.19
C ASP A 172 14.63 11.79 1.21
N THR A 173 14.38 11.79 -0.11
CA THR A 173 15.40 11.54 -1.15
C THR A 173 16.05 12.84 -1.67
N HIS A 174 15.47 14.00 -1.37
CA HIS A 174 15.94 15.31 -1.83
C HIS A 174 16.54 16.20 -0.72
N GLN A 175 16.84 15.64 0.47
CA GLN A 175 17.59 16.33 1.53
C GLN A 175 19.10 16.11 1.45
#